data_AF-H5TIN9-F1
#
_entry.id   AF-H5TIN9-F1
#
_cell.length_a   1.000
_cell.length_b   1.000
_cell.length_c   1.000
_cell.angle_alpha   90.00
_cell.angle_beta   90.00
_cell.angle_gamma   90.00
#
_symmetry.space_group_name_H-M   'P 1'
#
loop_
_entity.id
_entity.type
_entity.pdbx_description
1 polymer ?
#
loop_
_entity_poly.entity_id
_entity_poly.type
_entity_poly.pdbx_seq_one_letter_code
_entity_poly.pdbx_strand_id
1 'polypeptide(L)'
;MRAEVTGPLTVRAETDGAAYLDAVADEATARGRLATVGRFGKRKARTEQRTATERTRTLRGQVSQEWATTPANPDRLPEWAGQVASRRAGSDPRVTEAAQTVDAATADRDMMRKRHQQEHTALLVSEYGIEHAQAAQYGMRRTTNPRRQAHDAKNRAALLRSEADELRALPINDAAHLIEAKQAERENQNRQTAERARQLHDPFEHDPHRRDPSREGPTRRL
;
A
#
# COMPACT_ATOMS: atom_id res chain seq x y z
N MET A 1 19.57 11.01 -6.89
CA MET A 1 19.58 10.54 -8.30
C MET A 1 18.58 11.26 -9.22
N ARG A 2 17.26 10.98 -9.20
CA ARG A 2 16.33 11.62 -10.17
C ARG A 2 16.28 13.14 -10.06
N ALA A 3 16.33 13.70 -8.85
CA ALA A 3 16.37 15.15 -8.63
C ALA A 3 17.71 15.77 -9.08
N GLU A 4 18.83 15.06 -8.88
CA GLU A 4 20.17 15.50 -9.29
C GLU A 4 20.32 15.58 -10.81
N VAL A 5 19.65 14.70 -11.55
CA VAL A 5 19.65 14.69 -13.03
C VAL A 5 18.63 15.68 -13.58
N THR A 6 17.47 15.83 -12.95
CA THR A 6 16.41 16.72 -13.43
C THR A 6 16.83 18.20 -13.35
N GLY A 7 17.48 18.64 -12.26
CA GLY A 7 17.87 20.04 -12.06
C GLY A 7 18.76 20.68 -13.17
N PRO A 8 19.87 20.05 -13.59
CA PRO A 8 20.66 20.60 -14.69
C PRO A 8 19.93 20.53 -16.04
N LEU A 9 19.07 19.53 -16.24
CA LEU A 9 18.27 19.40 -17.46
C LEU A 9 17.17 20.47 -17.55
N THR A 10 16.58 20.89 -16.44
CA THR A 10 15.58 21.98 -16.43
C THR A 10 16.22 23.30 -16.85
N VAL A 11 17.38 23.64 -16.31
CA VAL A 11 18.09 24.89 -16.64
C VAL A 11 18.44 24.95 -18.14
N ARG A 12 18.92 23.82 -18.70
CA ARG A 12 19.23 23.74 -20.13
C ARG A 12 17.97 23.89 -20.99
N ALA A 13 16.90 23.19 -20.64
CA ALA A 13 15.63 23.31 -21.34
C ALA A 13 15.09 24.75 -21.31
N GLU A 14 15.10 25.42 -20.15
CA GLU A 14 14.69 26.82 -20.03
C GLU A 14 15.51 27.74 -20.95
N THR A 15 16.82 27.55 -21.00
CA THR A 15 17.72 28.35 -21.85
C THR A 15 17.39 28.16 -23.33
N ASP A 16 17.24 26.92 -23.77
CA ASP A 16 16.95 26.59 -25.18
C ASP A 16 15.54 27.06 -25.57
N GLY A 17 14.57 26.91 -24.67
CA GLY A 17 13.20 27.36 -24.88
C GLY A 17 13.07 28.88 -24.89
N ALA A 18 13.80 29.59 -24.03
CA ALA A 18 13.88 31.06 -24.03
C ALA A 18 14.46 31.57 -25.35
N ALA A 19 15.57 30.98 -25.82
CA ALA A 19 16.19 31.35 -27.09
C ALA A 19 15.23 31.17 -28.30
N TYR A 20 14.40 30.12 -28.28
CA TYR A 20 13.34 29.93 -29.28
C TYR A 20 12.24 30.99 -29.18
N LEU A 21 11.77 31.31 -27.97
CA LEU A 21 10.72 32.32 -27.77
C LEU A 21 11.19 33.73 -28.14
N ASP A 22 12.45 34.08 -27.87
CA ASP A 22 13.05 35.34 -28.31
C ASP A 22 13.06 35.42 -29.84
N ALA A 23 13.42 34.35 -30.54
CA ALA A 23 13.36 34.31 -32.00
C ALA A 23 11.93 34.44 -32.56
N VAL A 24 10.93 33.86 -31.87
CA VAL A 24 9.51 34.04 -32.23
C VAL A 24 9.07 35.50 -32.05
N ALA A 25 9.52 36.16 -30.98
CA ALA A 25 9.25 37.57 -30.73
C ALA A 25 9.93 38.49 -31.77
N ASP A 26 11.16 38.17 -32.17
CA ASP A 26 11.89 38.85 -33.25
C ASP A 26 11.18 38.72 -34.60
N GLU A 27 10.69 37.51 -34.92
CA GLU A 27 9.90 37.28 -36.13
C GLU A 27 8.59 38.08 -36.13
N ALA A 28 7.89 38.13 -35.00
CA ALA A 28 6.68 38.94 -34.85
C ALA A 28 6.98 40.44 -35.05
N THR A 29 8.09 40.92 -34.50
CA THR A 29 8.56 42.30 -34.66
C THR A 29 8.91 42.61 -36.11
N ALA A 30 9.66 41.73 -36.78
CA ALA A 30 10.03 41.88 -38.19
C ALA A 30 8.78 41.87 -39.11
N ARG A 31 7.80 41.02 -38.80
CA ARG A 31 6.51 40.97 -39.50
C ARG A 31 5.71 42.26 -39.29
N GLY A 32 5.67 42.79 -38.07
CA GLY A 32 5.05 44.09 -37.75
C GLY A 32 5.70 45.26 -38.49
N ARG A 33 7.04 45.26 -38.59
CA ARG A 33 7.78 46.24 -39.41
C ARG A 33 7.42 46.13 -40.89
N LEU A 34 7.34 44.93 -41.45
CA LEU A 34 6.92 44.77 -42.86
C LEU A 34 5.51 45.31 -43.12
N ALA A 35 4.59 45.20 -42.15
CA ALA A 35 3.23 45.71 -42.28
C ALA A 35 3.15 47.25 -42.22
N THR A 36 4.06 47.90 -41.51
CA THR A 36 4.08 49.36 -41.28
C THR A 36 4.98 50.13 -42.26
N VAL A 37 5.97 49.46 -42.86
CA VAL A 37 6.93 50.08 -43.76
C VAL A 37 6.29 50.47 -45.10
N GLY A 38 6.50 51.72 -45.50
CA GLY A 38 6.05 52.27 -46.80
C GLY A 38 6.82 51.73 -48.02
N ARG A 39 6.45 52.21 -49.21
CA ARG A 39 6.93 51.73 -50.54
C ARG A 39 8.45 51.57 -50.64
N PHE A 40 9.23 52.48 -50.04
CA PHE A 40 10.69 52.53 -50.21
C PHE A 40 11.47 51.57 -49.30
N GLY A 41 10.92 51.14 -48.15
CA GLY A 41 11.60 50.24 -47.22
C GLY A 41 11.23 48.76 -47.38
N LYS A 42 10.24 48.45 -48.24
CA LYS A 42 9.59 47.14 -48.31
C LYS A 42 10.55 45.98 -48.64
N ARG A 43 11.58 46.24 -49.45
CA ARG A 43 12.57 45.22 -49.84
C ARG A 43 13.42 44.78 -48.64
N LYS A 44 13.93 45.75 -47.87
CA LYS A 44 14.73 45.51 -46.66
C LYS A 44 13.90 44.85 -45.56
N ALA A 45 12.67 45.32 -45.33
CA ALA A 45 11.77 44.71 -44.36
C ALA A 45 11.43 43.24 -44.71
N ARG A 46 11.32 42.92 -46.01
CA ARG A 46 11.08 41.54 -46.47
C ARG A 46 12.30 40.63 -46.28
N THR A 47 13.51 41.13 -46.51
CA THR A 47 14.73 40.37 -46.22
C THR A 47 14.89 40.11 -44.72
N GLU A 48 14.64 41.13 -43.88
CA GLU A 48 14.68 40.99 -42.42
C GLU A 48 13.64 39.98 -41.91
N GLN A 49 12.41 40.04 -42.42
CA GLN A 49 11.39 39.04 -42.09
C GLN A 49 11.83 37.63 -42.49
N ARG A 50 12.37 37.46 -43.71
CA ARG A 50 12.83 36.15 -44.17
C ARG A 50 13.94 35.58 -43.31
N THR A 51 14.93 36.40 -42.94
CA THR A 51 16.01 35.98 -42.04
C THR A 51 15.50 35.64 -40.64
N ALA A 52 14.51 36.38 -40.13
CA ALA A 52 13.90 36.09 -38.84
C ALA A 52 13.12 34.77 -38.87
N THR A 53 12.28 34.55 -39.90
CA THR A 53 11.55 33.28 -40.09
C THR A 53 12.48 32.08 -40.25
N GLU A 54 13.58 32.24 -41.00
CA GLU A 54 14.59 31.17 -41.14
C GLU A 54 15.23 30.84 -39.79
N ARG A 55 15.61 31.86 -39.00
CA ARG A 55 16.15 31.68 -37.64
C ARG A 55 15.17 30.98 -36.70
N THR A 56 13.90 31.39 -36.68
CA THR A 56 12.85 30.75 -35.86
C THR A 56 12.66 29.28 -36.23
N ARG A 57 12.69 28.95 -37.53
CA ARG A 57 12.56 27.56 -38.00
C ARG A 57 13.74 26.71 -37.57
N THR A 58 14.96 27.22 -37.65
CA THR A 58 16.16 26.51 -37.21
C THR A 58 16.12 26.23 -35.71
N LEU A 59 15.80 27.24 -34.90
CA LEU A 59 15.68 27.09 -33.45
C LEU A 59 14.54 26.14 -33.06
N ARG A 60 13.39 26.24 -33.73
CA ARG A 60 12.29 25.28 -33.56
C ARG A 60 12.75 23.85 -33.82
N GLY A 61 13.50 23.64 -34.90
CA GLY A 61 14.06 22.34 -35.26
C GLY A 61 14.97 21.81 -34.16
N GLN A 62 15.93 22.63 -33.69
CA GLN A 62 16.85 22.27 -32.61
C GLN A 62 16.13 21.91 -31.32
N VAL A 63 15.22 22.77 -30.84
CA VAL A 63 14.44 22.52 -29.61
C VAL A 63 13.57 21.27 -29.77
N SER A 64 12.93 21.07 -30.92
CA SER A 64 12.14 19.87 -31.17
C SER A 64 12.98 18.59 -31.27
N GLN A 65 14.23 18.68 -31.74
CA GLN A 65 15.13 17.54 -31.83
C GLN A 65 15.71 17.15 -30.46
N GLU A 66 16.06 18.14 -29.63
CA GLU A 66 16.61 17.89 -28.29
C GLU A 66 15.52 17.52 -27.28
N TRP A 67 14.36 18.20 -27.32
CA TRP A 67 13.33 18.13 -26.28
C TRP A 67 12.00 17.52 -26.75
N ALA A 68 11.89 17.09 -28.02
CA ALA A 68 10.70 16.51 -28.68
C ALA A 68 9.48 17.44 -28.80
N THR A 69 9.42 18.53 -28.04
CA THR A 69 8.33 19.51 -28.03
C THR A 69 8.88 20.93 -27.87
N THR A 70 8.07 21.95 -28.16
CA THR A 70 8.46 23.35 -28.08
C THR A 70 7.56 24.13 -27.12
N PRO A 71 8.10 25.11 -26.38
CA PRO A 71 7.30 25.91 -25.48
C PRO A 71 6.32 26.77 -26.28
N ALA A 72 5.08 26.87 -25.80
CA ALA A 72 4.03 27.63 -26.47
C ALA A 72 4.13 29.13 -26.17
N ASN A 73 4.38 29.48 -24.91
CA ASN A 73 4.40 30.86 -24.39
C ASN A 73 5.51 31.01 -23.33
N PRO A 74 6.02 32.23 -23.12
CA PRO A 74 7.01 32.51 -22.07
C PRO A 74 6.52 32.18 -20.67
N ASP A 75 5.24 32.42 -20.37
CA ASP A 75 4.66 32.12 -19.04
C ASP A 75 4.65 30.62 -18.71
N ARG A 76 4.63 29.77 -19.75
CA ARG A 76 4.65 28.30 -19.60
C ARG A 76 6.02 27.69 -19.80
N LEU A 77 7.06 28.50 -19.98
CA LEU A 77 8.42 28.03 -20.17
C LEU A 77 8.93 27.19 -18.99
N PRO A 78 8.76 27.59 -17.72
CA PRO A 78 9.27 26.80 -16.59
C PRO A 78 8.54 25.46 -16.45
N GLU A 79 7.22 25.44 -16.66
CA GLU A 79 6.42 24.21 -16.63
C GLU A 79 6.82 23.25 -17.76
N TRP A 80 7.01 23.77 -18.97
CA TRP A 80 7.46 22.99 -20.11
C TRP A 80 8.87 22.41 -19.87
N ALA A 81 9.80 23.23 -19.37
CA ALA A 81 11.16 22.83 -19.06
C ALA A 81 11.20 21.72 -17.99
N GLY A 82 10.42 21.89 -16.91
CA GLY A 82 10.21 20.86 -15.88
C GLY A 82 9.71 19.54 -16.45
N GLN A 83 8.73 19.60 -17.36
CA GLN A 83 8.14 18.41 -17.96
C GLN A 83 9.11 17.67 -18.87
N VAL A 84 9.81 18.36 -19.77
CA VAL A 84 10.76 17.73 -20.71
C VAL A 84 11.99 17.19 -19.98
N ALA A 85 12.50 17.92 -18.98
CA ALA A 85 13.61 17.48 -18.14
C ALA A 85 13.25 16.24 -17.33
N SER A 86 12.06 16.18 -16.73
CA SER A 86 11.61 15.01 -15.96
C SER A 86 11.41 13.77 -16.84
N ARG A 87 10.89 13.95 -18.07
CA ARG A 87 10.79 12.85 -19.05
C ARG A 87 12.17 12.35 -19.44
N ARG A 88 13.11 13.26 -19.73
CA ARG A 88 14.49 12.90 -20.10
C ARG A 88 15.24 12.21 -18.95
N ALA A 89 15.09 12.71 -17.72
CA ALA A 89 15.66 12.09 -16.53
C ALA A 89 15.08 10.69 -16.27
N GLY A 90 13.81 10.44 -16.65
CA GLY A 90 13.21 9.10 -16.57
C GLY A 90 13.81 8.09 -17.57
N SER A 91 14.40 8.57 -18.67
CA SER A 91 15.10 7.74 -19.66
C SER A 91 16.61 7.64 -19.41
N ASP A 92 17.14 8.29 -18.37
CA ASP A 92 18.55 8.20 -18.02
C ASP A 92 18.88 6.79 -17.49
N PRO A 93 19.91 6.11 -18.05
CA PRO A 93 20.35 4.79 -17.59
C PRO A 93 20.51 4.69 -16.07
N ARG A 94 21.04 5.74 -15.43
CA ARG A 94 21.27 5.77 -13.99
C ARG A 94 19.98 5.74 -13.19
N VAL A 95 18.93 6.40 -13.68
CA VAL A 95 17.62 6.41 -13.04
C VAL A 95 16.92 5.08 -13.26
N THR A 96 17.06 4.49 -14.45
CA THR A 96 16.47 3.17 -14.74
C THR A 96 17.15 2.03 -13.98
N GLU A 97 18.49 2.05 -13.86
CA GLU A 97 19.24 1.08 -13.08
C GLU A 97 18.89 1.20 -11.59
N ALA A 98 18.84 2.42 -11.05
CA ALA A 98 18.40 2.66 -9.68
C ALA A 98 16.97 2.14 -9.45
N ALA A 99 16.04 2.39 -10.36
CA ALA A 99 14.68 1.85 -10.26
C ALA A 99 14.67 0.31 -10.23
N GLN A 100 15.42 -0.34 -11.12
CA GLN A 100 15.55 -1.80 -11.15
C GLN A 100 16.12 -2.37 -9.84
N THR A 101 17.11 -1.69 -9.24
CA THR A 101 17.67 -2.14 -7.94
C THR A 101 16.64 -2.04 -6.81
N VAL A 102 15.81 -0.99 -6.80
CA VAL A 102 14.74 -0.83 -5.81
C VAL A 102 13.66 -1.88 -5.99
N ASP A 103 13.28 -2.18 -7.25
CA ASP A 103 12.30 -3.21 -7.56
C ASP A 103 12.81 -4.60 -7.12
N ALA A 104 14.08 -4.91 -7.40
CA ALA A 104 14.70 -6.16 -6.97
C ALA A 104 14.76 -6.28 -5.43
N ALA A 105 15.15 -5.22 -4.73
CA ALA A 105 15.18 -5.20 -3.27
C ALA A 105 13.77 -5.34 -2.66
N THR A 106 12.76 -4.77 -3.29
CA THR A 106 11.35 -4.89 -2.86
C THR A 106 10.84 -6.32 -3.05
N ALA A 107 11.14 -6.93 -4.20
CA ALA A 107 10.79 -8.32 -4.47
C ALA A 107 11.46 -9.28 -3.47
N ASP A 108 12.73 -9.07 -3.16
CA ASP A 108 13.46 -9.88 -2.17
C ASP A 108 12.85 -9.72 -0.76
N ARG A 109 12.56 -8.49 -0.34
CA ARG A 109 11.87 -8.22 0.93
C ARG A 109 10.52 -8.92 1.01
N ASP A 110 9.73 -8.90 -0.06
CA ASP A 110 8.41 -9.53 -0.08
C ASP A 110 8.50 -11.06 -0.06
N MET A 111 9.52 -11.63 -0.73
CA MET A 111 9.85 -13.06 -0.63
C MET A 111 10.22 -13.44 0.81
N MET A 112 11.11 -12.68 1.44
CA MET A 112 11.52 -12.90 2.83
C MET A 112 10.33 -12.79 3.79
N ARG A 113 9.45 -11.81 3.58
CA ARG A 113 8.22 -11.64 4.37
C ARG A 113 7.31 -12.85 4.27
N LYS A 114 7.08 -13.37 3.06
CA LYS A 114 6.27 -14.58 2.83
C LYS A 114 6.90 -15.79 3.52
N ARG A 115 8.22 -15.96 3.40
CA ARG A 115 8.97 -17.03 4.06
C ARG A 115 8.82 -16.96 5.59
N HIS A 116 9.06 -15.80 6.19
CA HIS A 116 8.91 -15.63 7.64
C HIS A 116 7.47 -15.87 8.11
N GLN A 117 6.47 -15.48 7.31
CA GLN A 117 5.08 -15.77 7.63
C GLN A 117 4.80 -17.29 7.64
N GLN A 118 5.32 -18.02 6.65
CA GLN A 118 5.21 -19.48 6.59
C GLN A 118 5.93 -20.15 7.77
N GLU A 119 7.16 -19.74 8.07
CA GLU A 119 7.95 -20.23 9.20
C GLU A 119 7.24 -19.97 10.54
N HIS A 120 6.71 -18.76 10.74
CA HIS A 120 5.94 -18.42 11.93
C HIS A 120 4.67 -19.28 12.07
N THR A 121 3.93 -19.52 10.98
CA THR A 121 2.77 -20.41 11.03
C THR A 121 3.16 -21.86 11.33
N ALA A 122 4.26 -22.35 10.77
CA ALA A 122 4.76 -23.69 11.04
C ALA A 122 5.15 -23.87 12.51
N LEU A 123 5.84 -22.87 13.09
CA LEU A 123 6.20 -22.85 14.52
C LEU A 123 4.98 -22.83 15.43
N LEU A 124 3.95 -22.05 15.09
CA LEU A 124 2.70 -22.04 15.87
C LEU A 124 2.01 -23.41 15.86
N VAL A 125 1.97 -24.08 14.71
CA VAL A 125 1.41 -25.43 14.60
C VAL A 125 2.22 -26.43 15.41
N SER A 126 3.55 -26.38 15.35
CA SER A 126 4.40 -27.35 16.07
C SER A 126 4.38 -27.18 17.58
N GLU A 127 4.36 -25.94 18.09
CA GLU A 127 4.46 -25.64 19.53
C GLU A 127 3.10 -25.64 20.22
N TYR A 128 2.06 -25.10 19.57
CA TYR A 128 0.75 -24.84 20.18
C TYR A 128 -0.42 -25.55 19.49
N GLY A 129 -0.15 -26.29 18.41
CA GLY A 129 -1.18 -26.99 17.64
C GLY A 129 -1.93 -26.11 16.64
N ILE A 130 -2.76 -26.76 15.82
CA ILE A 130 -3.42 -26.17 14.64
C ILE A 130 -4.41 -25.04 15.04
N GLU A 131 -5.06 -25.15 16.20
CA GLU A 131 -6.02 -24.15 16.68
C GLU A 131 -5.39 -22.76 16.88
N HIS A 132 -4.13 -22.71 17.30
CA HIS A 132 -3.41 -21.45 17.51
C HIS A 132 -2.94 -20.80 16.19
N ALA A 133 -2.57 -21.62 15.21
CA ALA A 133 -2.23 -21.14 13.87
C ALA A 133 -3.46 -20.52 13.17
N GLN A 134 -4.64 -21.16 13.30
CA GLN A 134 -5.90 -20.60 12.79
C GLN A 134 -6.26 -19.30 13.51
N ALA A 135 -6.15 -19.24 14.83
CA ALA A 135 -6.43 -18.00 15.57
C ALA A 135 -5.52 -16.83 15.16
N ALA A 136 -4.22 -17.09 14.93
CA ALA A 136 -3.29 -16.08 14.45
C ALA A 136 -3.62 -15.61 13.03
N GLN A 137 -4.05 -16.50 12.14
CA GLN A 137 -4.47 -16.18 10.76
C GLN A 137 -5.68 -15.24 10.74
N TYR A 138 -6.64 -15.41 11.65
CA TYR A 138 -7.83 -14.57 11.73
C TYR A 138 -7.67 -13.35 12.65
N GLY A 139 -6.46 -13.05 13.12
CA GLY A 139 -6.21 -11.94 14.05
C GLY A 139 -6.95 -12.08 15.38
N MET A 140 -7.39 -13.29 15.72
CA MET A 140 -8.12 -13.55 16.96
C MET A 140 -7.15 -13.50 18.14
N ARG A 141 -7.55 -12.84 19.23
CA ARG A 141 -6.82 -12.73 20.52
C ARG A 141 -6.73 -14.07 21.29
N ARG A 142 -6.52 -15.19 20.60
CA ARG A 142 -6.10 -16.47 21.19
C ARG A 142 -4.61 -16.75 20.97
N THR A 143 -3.83 -15.75 20.55
CA THR A 143 -2.37 -15.82 20.74
C THR A 143 -2.09 -15.78 22.23
N THR A 144 -1.86 -16.96 22.79
CA THR A 144 -1.34 -17.19 24.14
C THR A 144 -0.28 -16.14 24.44
N ASN A 145 -0.61 -15.13 25.25
CA ASN A 145 0.39 -14.18 25.73
C ASN A 145 1.10 -14.89 26.89
N PRO A 146 2.34 -15.37 26.69
CA PRO A 146 3.00 -16.24 27.66
C PRO A 146 3.23 -15.50 28.99
N ARG A 147 3.47 -14.18 28.94
CA ARG A 147 3.58 -13.36 30.16
C ARG A 147 2.26 -13.28 30.93
N ARG A 148 1.14 -13.13 30.21
CA ARG A 148 -0.19 -13.10 30.85
C ARG A 148 -0.54 -14.46 31.46
N GLN A 149 -0.28 -15.56 30.74
CA GLN A 149 -0.52 -16.90 31.26
C GLN A 149 0.34 -17.21 32.49
N ALA A 150 1.62 -16.83 32.46
CA ALA A 150 2.50 -16.98 33.61
C ALA A 150 2.02 -16.15 34.81
N HIS A 151 1.54 -14.93 34.57
CA HIS A 151 0.97 -14.08 35.61
C HIS A 151 -0.32 -14.67 36.20
N ASP A 152 -1.25 -15.12 35.36
CA ASP A 152 -2.50 -15.76 35.78
C ASP A 152 -2.24 -17.07 36.55
N ALA A 153 -1.24 -17.85 36.14
CA ALA A 153 -0.81 -19.05 36.86
C ALA A 153 -0.22 -18.70 38.23
N LYS A 154 0.61 -17.65 38.31
CA LYS A 154 1.17 -17.17 39.56
C LYS A 154 0.08 -16.70 40.54
N ASN A 155 -0.90 -15.96 40.03
CA ASN A 155 -2.02 -15.47 40.84
C ASN A 155 -2.90 -16.63 41.35
N ARG A 156 -3.19 -17.63 40.50
CA ARG A 156 -3.88 -18.85 40.93
C ARG A 156 -3.11 -19.62 42.00
N ALA A 157 -1.80 -19.75 41.85
CA ALA A 157 -0.96 -20.40 42.86
C ALA A 157 -0.91 -19.62 44.18
N ALA A 158 -0.96 -18.30 44.16
CA ALA A 158 -1.04 -17.47 45.36
C ALA A 158 -2.38 -17.67 46.10
N LEU A 159 -3.49 -17.66 45.35
CA LEU A 159 -4.83 -17.88 45.89
C LEU A 159 -4.97 -19.28 46.54
N LEU A 160 -4.46 -20.32 45.88
CA LEU A 160 -4.49 -21.68 46.43
C LEU A 160 -3.65 -21.81 47.70
N ARG A 161 -2.54 -21.07 47.82
CA ARG A 161 -1.73 -21.06 49.04
C ARG A 161 -2.45 -20.36 50.19
N SER A 162 -3.07 -19.20 49.95
CA SER A 162 -3.85 -18.52 50.99
C SER A 162 -5.03 -19.37 51.47
N GLU A 163 -5.72 -20.04 50.55
CA GLU A 163 -6.80 -20.98 50.89
C GLU A 163 -6.30 -22.17 51.72
N ALA A 164 -5.13 -22.72 51.38
CA ALA A 164 -4.53 -23.80 52.16
C ALA A 164 -4.10 -23.34 53.56
N ASP A 165 -3.63 -22.10 53.70
CA ASP A 165 -3.23 -21.54 54.99
C ASP A 165 -4.47 -21.21 55.86
N GLU A 166 -5.58 -20.78 55.26
CA GLU A 166 -6.88 -20.64 55.95
C GLU A 166 -7.36 -22.00 56.48
N LEU A 167 -7.34 -23.05 55.66
CA LEU A 167 -7.74 -24.40 56.08
C LEU A 167 -6.85 -24.95 57.20
N ARG A 168 -5.57 -24.58 57.27
CA ARG A 168 -4.65 -24.96 58.35
C ARG A 168 -4.91 -24.23 59.67
N ALA A 169 -5.49 -23.03 59.61
CA ALA A 169 -5.79 -22.23 60.80
C ALA A 169 -7.09 -22.67 61.48
N LEU A 170 -7.94 -23.45 60.80
CA LEU A 170 -9.21 -23.93 61.33
C LEU A 170 -9.07 -25.28 62.08
N PRO A 171 -9.93 -25.54 63.08
CA PRO A 171 -10.06 -26.86 63.68
C PRO A 171 -10.41 -27.93 62.63
N ILE A 172 -9.91 -29.15 62.82
CA ILE A 172 -9.97 -30.25 61.84
C ILE A 172 -11.41 -30.53 61.35
N ASN A 173 -12.40 -30.48 62.25
CA ASN A 173 -13.81 -30.72 61.90
C ASN A 173 -14.39 -29.60 61.02
N ASP A 174 -14.04 -28.34 61.28
CA ASP A 174 -14.54 -27.19 60.51
C ASP A 174 -13.85 -27.12 59.14
N ALA A 175 -12.57 -27.47 59.06
CA ALA A 175 -11.84 -27.59 57.81
C ALA A 175 -12.43 -28.70 56.91
N ALA A 176 -12.82 -29.85 57.48
CA ALA A 176 -13.46 -30.94 56.75
C ALA A 176 -14.82 -30.51 56.15
N HIS A 177 -15.66 -29.84 56.94
CA HIS A 177 -16.95 -29.33 56.46
C HIS A 177 -16.80 -28.30 55.33
N LEU A 178 -15.79 -27.42 55.39
CA LEU A 178 -15.54 -26.46 54.31
C LEU A 178 -15.05 -27.10 53.02
N ILE A 179 -14.22 -28.16 53.11
CA ILE A 179 -13.74 -28.90 51.94
C ILE A 179 -14.91 -29.62 51.26
N GLU A 180 -15.78 -30.28 52.03
CA GLU A 180 -16.97 -30.96 51.52
C GLU A 180 -17.94 -29.97 50.85
N ALA A 181 -18.18 -28.82 51.47
CA ALA A 181 -19.03 -27.77 50.91
C ALA A 181 -18.47 -27.23 49.58
N LYS A 182 -17.16 -26.94 49.51
CA LYS A 182 -16.50 -26.49 48.27
C LYS A 182 -16.48 -27.57 47.18
N GLN A 183 -16.33 -28.85 47.55
CA GLN A 183 -16.41 -29.94 46.58
C GLN A 183 -17.83 -30.07 46.02
N ALA A 184 -18.87 -29.99 46.85
CA ALA A 184 -20.25 -30.02 46.41
C ALA A 184 -20.60 -28.85 45.47
N GLU A 185 -20.11 -27.64 45.79
CA GLU A 185 -20.30 -26.47 44.92
C GLU A 185 -19.60 -26.64 43.56
N ARG A 186 -18.34 -27.12 43.58
CA ARG A 186 -17.58 -27.37 42.36
C ARG A 186 -18.20 -28.46 41.50
N GLU A 187 -18.74 -29.52 42.11
CA GLU A 187 -19.44 -30.58 41.39
C GLU A 187 -20.75 -30.05 40.77
N ASN A 188 -21.49 -29.20 41.47
CA ASN A 188 -22.68 -28.55 40.93
C ASN A 188 -22.36 -27.61 39.76
N GLN A 189 -21.28 -26.82 39.85
CA GLN A 189 -20.81 -25.99 38.75
C GLN A 189 -20.35 -26.83 37.55
N ASN A 190 -19.67 -27.94 37.78
CA ASN A 190 -19.28 -28.89 36.73
C ASN A 190 -20.50 -29.54 36.06
N ARG A 191 -21.53 -29.90 36.82
CA ARG A 191 -22.79 -30.43 36.28
C ARG A 191 -23.52 -29.37 35.44
N GLN A 192 -23.65 -28.14 35.94
CA GLN A 192 -24.28 -27.04 35.18
C GLN A 192 -23.52 -26.68 33.91
N THR A 193 -22.19 -26.68 33.94
CA THR A 193 -21.37 -26.43 32.75
C THR A 193 -21.46 -27.58 31.75
N ALA A 194 -21.50 -28.83 32.22
CA ALA A 194 -21.72 -30.00 31.36
C ALA A 194 -23.14 -30.01 30.75
N GLU A 195 -24.17 -29.62 31.51
CA GLU A 195 -25.54 -29.46 31.03
C GLU A 195 -25.64 -28.34 29.99
N ARG A 196 -25.01 -27.19 30.26
CA ARG A 196 -24.95 -26.08 29.30
C ARG A 196 -24.17 -26.46 28.03
N ALA A 197 -23.09 -27.24 28.15
CA ALA A 197 -22.36 -27.76 27.00
C ALA A 197 -23.21 -28.75 26.19
N ARG A 198 -24.00 -29.61 26.85
CA ARG A 198 -24.97 -30.50 26.17
C ARG A 198 -26.08 -29.73 25.47
N GLN A 199 -26.62 -28.67 26.09
CA GLN A 199 -27.64 -27.80 25.46
C GLN A 199 -27.11 -27.02 24.25
N LEU A 200 -25.82 -26.67 24.26
CA LEU A 200 -25.17 -26.00 23.12
C LEU A 200 -24.69 -26.98 22.04
N HIS A 201 -24.62 -28.29 22.34
CA HIS A 201 -24.18 -29.32 21.39
C HIS A 201 -25.30 -29.80 20.45
N ASP A 202 -26.52 -29.28 20.57
CA ASP A 202 -27.60 -29.60 19.64
C ASP A 202 -28.05 -28.43 18.73
N PRO A 203 -27.25 -28.07 17.69
CA PRO A 203 -27.74 -27.29 16.56
C PRO A 203 -27.90 -28.12 15.27
N PHE A 204 -27.70 -29.44 15.32
CA PHE A 204 -27.60 -30.28 14.11
C PHE A 204 -28.45 -31.56 14.14
N GLU A 205 -29.59 -31.59 14.84
CA GLU A 205 -30.68 -32.49 14.40
C GLU A 205 -31.22 -32.02 13.05
N HIS A 206 -30.66 -32.64 12.01
CA HIS A 206 -31.04 -32.54 10.61
C HIS A 206 -32.49 -33.04 10.46
N ASP A 207 -33.45 -32.14 10.29
CA ASP A 207 -34.78 -32.51 9.80
C ASP A 207 -34.67 -32.92 8.31
N PRO A 208 -34.80 -34.21 7.93
CA PRO A 208 -34.63 -34.65 6.54
C PRO A 208 -35.90 -34.42 5.70
N HIS A 209 -36.92 -33.73 6.22
CA HIS A 209 -38.22 -33.63 5.57
C HIS A 209 -38.61 -32.19 5.20
N ARG A 210 -37.76 -31.53 4.41
CA ARG A 210 -38.21 -30.45 3.51
C ARG A 210 -37.81 -30.74 2.07
N ARG A 211 -38.61 -31.58 1.42
CA ARG A 211 -38.81 -31.52 -0.03
C ARG A 211 -39.74 -30.35 -0.32
N ASP A 212 -39.23 -29.30 -0.96
CA ASP A 212 -40.05 -28.33 -1.69
C ASP A 212 -39.91 -28.58 -3.21
N PRO A 213 -40.92 -28.21 -4.02
CA PRO A 213 -41.27 -28.91 -5.24
C PRO A 213 -40.95 -28.09 -6.50
N SER A 214 -41.01 -28.78 -7.64
CA SER A 214 -41.25 -28.23 -8.98
C SER A 214 -40.23 -27.24 -9.56
N ARG A 215 -39.30 -27.79 -10.36
CA ARG A 215 -38.76 -27.08 -11.53
C ARG A 215 -38.91 -27.95 -12.76
N GLU A 216 -40.14 -28.00 -13.27
CA GLU A 216 -40.46 -28.57 -14.57
C GLU A 216 -40.05 -27.54 -15.64
N GLY A 217 -38.95 -27.79 -16.33
CA GLY A 217 -38.53 -27.00 -17.48
C GLY A 217 -39.32 -27.41 -18.72
N PRO A 218 -39.77 -26.48 -19.58
CA PRO A 218 -40.54 -26.84 -20.76
C PRO A 218 -39.67 -27.56 -21.79
N THR A 219 -40.12 -28.74 -22.19
CA THR A 219 -39.57 -29.50 -23.31
C THR A 219 -40.01 -28.85 -24.63
N ARG A 220 -39.06 -28.38 -25.43
CA ARG A 220 -39.31 -28.06 -26.85
C ARG A 220 -38.77 -29.22 -27.68
N ARG A 221 -39.71 -30.01 -28.22
CA ARG A 221 -39.46 -31.05 -29.22
C ARG A 221 -39.09 -30.42 -30.57
N LEU A 222 -38.34 -31.23 -31.33
CA LEU A 222 -38.20 -31.34 -32.80
C LEU A 222 -38.99 -30.34 -33.65
#